data_AF-A0A496Q1J0-F1
#
_entry.id   AF-A0A496Q1J0-F1
#
_cell.length_a   1.000
_cell.length_b   1.000
_cell.length_c   1.000
_cell.angle_alpha   90.00
_cell.angle_beta   90.00
_cell.angle_gamma   90.00
#
_symmetry.space_group_name_H-M   'P 1'
#
loop_
_entity.id
_entity.type
_entity.pdbx_description
1 polymer ?
#
loop_
_entity_poly.entity_id
_entity_poly.type
_entity_poly.pdbx_seq_one_letter_code
_entity_poly.pdbx_strand_id
1 'polypeptide(L)' 'MQINVSGLLREFPKAKRAALAGECVRIKTREGNLVLMAEKPASETLLGALAGNIQTPELEPETTGADETDWEPTL' A
#
# COMPACT_ATOMS: atom_id res chain seq x y z
N MET A 1 15.07 1.29 -16.09
CA MET A 1 14.39 2.20 -17.05
C MET A 1 15.37 3.26 -17.59
N GLN A 2 15.25 3.69 -18.85
CA GLN A 2 16.09 4.76 -19.42
C GLN A 2 15.26 5.82 -20.13
N ILE A 3 15.45 7.10 -19.77
CA ILE A 3 14.70 8.24 -20.33
C ILE A 3 15.61 9.44 -20.57
N ASN A 4 15.16 10.43 -21.35
CA ASN A 4 15.82 11.73 -21.44
C ASN A 4 15.13 12.76 -20.53
N VAL A 5 15.72 13.94 -20.36
CA VAL A 5 15.16 15.00 -19.49
C VAL A 5 13.73 15.38 -19.88
N SER A 6 13.46 15.53 -21.18
CA SER A 6 12.13 15.89 -21.68
C SER A 6 11.08 14.81 -21.35
N GLY A 7 11.47 13.53 -21.45
CA GLY A 7 10.65 12.39 -21.09
C GLY A 7 10.43 12.28 -19.58
N LEU A 8 11.43 12.64 -18.76
CA LEU A 8 11.28 12.71 -17.32
C LEU A 8 10.22 13.73 -16.91
N LEU A 9 10.22 14.91 -17.52
CA LEU A 9 9.27 15.97 -17.19
C LEU A 9 7.83 15.61 -17.60
N ARG A 10 7.66 14.91 -18.73
CA ARG A 10 6.32 14.46 -19.19
C ARG A 10 5.80 13.26 -18.42
N GLU A 11 6.66 12.30 -18.10
CA GLU A 11 6.29 11.04 -17.46
C GLU A 11 6.83 10.93 -16.03
N PHE A 12 6.97 12.06 -15.33
CA PHE A 12 7.51 12.09 -13.97
C PHE A 12 6.81 11.11 -13.01
N PRO A 13 5.46 10.99 -13.01
CA PRO A 13 4.78 10.03 -12.14
C PRO A 13 5.21 8.58 -12.38
N LYS A 14 5.49 8.22 -13.64
CA LYS A 14 5.91 6.87 -14.02
C LYS A 14 7.36 6.61 -13.59
N ALA A 15 8.24 7.57 -13.84
CA ALA A 15 9.64 7.52 -13.39
C ALA A 15 9.74 7.44 -11.85
N LYS A 16 8.91 8.20 -11.13
CA LYS A 16 8.81 8.16 -9.66
C LYS A 16 8.37 6.78 -9.17
N ARG A 17 7.33 6.19 -9.76
CA ARG A 17 6.88 4.84 -9.36
C ARG A 17 7.94 3.78 -9.62
N ALA A 18 8.62 3.83 -10.76
CA ALA A 18 9.72 2.91 -11.07
C ALA A 18 10.86 3.04 -10.03
N ALA A 19 11.26 4.26 -9.69
CA ALA A 19 12.28 4.48 -8.67
C ALA A 19 11.85 3.97 -7.28
N LEU A 20 10.60 4.21 -6.87
CA LEU A 20 10.05 3.71 -5.60
C LEU A 20 9.85 2.19 -5.56
N ALA A 21 9.68 1.55 -6.72
CA ALA A 21 9.66 0.10 -6.84
C ALA A 21 11.06 -0.52 -6.70
N GLY A 22 12.11 0.30 -6.58
CA GLY A 22 13.50 -0.14 -6.51
C GLY A 22 14.17 -0.28 -7.87
N GLU A 23 13.55 0.18 -8.96
CA GLU A 23 14.18 0.18 -10.28
C GLU A 23 15.17 1.34 -10.42
N CYS A 24 16.29 1.07 -11.10
CA CYS A 24 17.23 2.09 -11.51
C CYS A 24 16.71 2.86 -12.74
N VAL A 25 16.38 4.15 -12.55
CA VAL A 25 15.95 5.04 -13.62
C VAL A 25 17.14 5.90 -14.06
N ARG A 26 17.65 5.65 -15.28
CA ARG A 26 18.76 6.44 -15.87
C ARG A 26 18.21 7.54 -16.77
N ILE A 27 18.51 8.79 -16.42
CA ILE A 27 18.10 9.98 -17.16
C ILE A 27 19.29 10.50 -17.95
N LYS A 28 19.22 10.45 -19.28
CA LYS A 28 20.25 11.00 -20.17
C LYS A 28 20.13 12.53 -20.22
N THR A 29 21.20 13.22 -19.83
CA THR A 29 21.33 14.68 -20.00
C THR A 29 22.52 15.00 -20.90
N ARG A 30 22.66 16.26 -21.31
CA ARG A 30 23.81 16.71 -22.12
C ARG A 30 25.12 16.72 -21.35
N GLU A 31 25.05 16.82 -20.02
CA GLU A 31 26.20 16.95 -19.12
C GLU A 31 26.59 15.60 -18.50
N GLY A 32 25.78 14.56 -18.71
CA GLY A 32 25.99 13.24 -18.14
C GLY A 32 24.69 12.51 -17.83
N ASN A 33 24.80 11.28 -17.35
CA ASN A 33 23.63 10.50 -16.96
C ASN A 33 23.31 10.72 -15.48
N LEU A 34 22.09 11.15 -15.19
CA LEU A 34 21.55 11.17 -13.83
C LEU A 34 20.94 9.80 -13.52
N VAL A 35 21.10 9.34 -12.29
CA VAL A 35 20.51 8.08 -11.81
C VAL A 35 19.54 8.40 -10.68
N LEU A 36 18.28 8.05 -10.87
CA LEU A 36 17.25 8.14 -9.86
C LEU A 36 16.98 6.72 -9.32
N MET A 37 17.26 6.53 -8.04
CA MET A 37 16.93 5.33 -7.27
C MET A 37 16.32 5.80 -5.96
N ALA A 38 15.25 5.14 -5.52
CA ALA A 38 14.76 5.30 -4.16
C ALA A 38 14.97 3.98 -3.44
N GLU A 39 15.48 4.05 -2.21
CA GLU A 39 15.43 2.91 -1.32
C GLU A 39 13.97 2.60 -1.05
N LYS A 40 13.57 1.35 -1.34
CA LYS A 40 12.25 0.88 -0.96
C LYS A 40 12.21 0.93 0.57
N PRO A 41 11.30 1.68 1.21
CA PRO A 41 11.17 1.63 2.66
C PRO A 41 10.93 0.18 3.04
N ALA A 42 11.68 -0.31 4.03
CA ALA A 42 11.48 -1.65 4.56
C ALA A 42 10.00 -1.77 4.90
N SER A 43 9.29 -2.64 4.19
CA SER A 43 7.91 -2.95 4.51
C SER A 43 7.96 -3.71 5.83
N GLU A 44 7.86 -3.00 6.95
CA GLU A 44 7.42 -3.63 8.18
C GLU A 44 6.05 -4.24 7.86
N THR A 45 5.99 -5.56 7.96
CA THR A 45 4.78 -6.33 7.73
C THR A 45 3.67 -5.74 8.61
N LEU A 46 2.54 -5.37 8.00
CA LEU A 46 1.34 -4.91 8.73
C LEU A 46 0.88 -5.91 9.81
N LEU A 47 1.30 -7.17 9.72
CA LEU A 47 1.10 -8.20 10.74
C LEU A 47 1.73 -7.83 12.10
N GLY A 48 2.85 -7.09 12.12
CA GLY A 48 3.46 -6.63 13.37
C GLY A 48 2.69 -5.47 14.02
N ALA A 49 2.10 -4.57 13.22
CA ALA A 49 1.32 -3.44 13.72
C ALA A 49 -0.09 -3.84 14.22
N LEU A 50 -0.68 -4.90 13.65
CA LEU A 50 -1.94 -5.47 14.14
C LEU A 50 -1.76 -6.34 15.40
N ALA A 51 -0.57 -6.92 15.60
CA ALA A 51 -0.31 -7.75 16.78
C ALA A 51 -0.35 -6.96 18.11
N GLY A 52 -0.18 -5.64 18.07
CA GLY A 52 -0.22 -4.79 19.26
C GLY A 52 -1.62 -4.38 19.73
N ASN A 53 -2.65 -4.52 18.90
CA ASN A 53 -4.00 -3.98 19.16
C ASN A 53 -5.10 -5.04 19.28
N ILE A 54 -4.76 -6.33 19.27
CA ILE A 54 -5.73 -7.38 19.59
C ILE A 54 -5.66 -7.63 21.11
N GLN A 55 -6.20 -6.69 21.89
CA GLN A 55 -6.83 -7.10 23.13
C GLN A 55 -8.10 -7.82 22.69
N THR A 56 -8.05 -9.15 22.67
CA THR A 56 -9.24 -10.00 22.53
C THR A 56 -10.19 -9.56 23.64
N PRO A 57 -11.36 -8.93 23.36
CA PRO A 57 -12.40 -8.94 24.37
C PRO A 57 -12.76 -10.41 24.56
N GLU A 58 -12.60 -10.89 25.78
CA GLU A 58 -13.12 -12.17 26.22
C GLU A 58 -14.63 -12.11 26.00
N LEU A 59 -15.08 -12.59 24.84
CA LEU A 59 -16.48 -12.76 24.53
C LEU A 59 -16.97 -13.88 25.44
N GLU A 60 -17.58 -13.49 26.55
CA GLU A 60 -18.43 -14.38 27.32
C GLU A 60 -19.44 -15.00 26.35
N PRO A 61 -19.57 -16.34 26.29
CA PRO A 61 -20.59 -16.95 25.47
C PRO A 61 -21.95 -16.60 26.06
N GLU A 62 -22.64 -15.63 25.45
CA GLU A 62 -24.04 -15.36 25.76
C GLU A 62 -24.83 -16.65 25.49
N THR A 63 -25.35 -17.19 26.58
CA THR A 63 -26.25 -18.34 26.59
C THR A 63 -27.41 -18.10 25.64
N THR A 64 -27.58 -19.03 24.71
CA THR A 64 -28.73 -19.20 23.82
C THR A 64 -30.05 -19.00 24.57
N GLY A 65 -30.84 -18.02 24.13
CA GLY A 65 -32.19 -17.79 24.65
C GLY A 65 -32.84 -16.58 24.00
N ALA A 66 -33.24 -16.70 22.73
CA ALA A 66 -34.21 -15.78 22.15
C ALA A 66 -35.05 -16.53 21.11
N ASP A 67 -36.35 -16.58 21.42
CA ASP A 67 -37.42 -17.26 20.72
C ASP A 67 -37.55 -16.88 19.23
N GLU A 68 -38.05 -17.84 18.46
CA GLU A 68 -38.62 -17.64 17.12
C GLU A 68 -39.73 -16.59 17.19
N THR A 69 -39.52 -15.37 16.71
CA THR A 69 -40.65 -14.47 16.39
C THR A 69 -40.31 -13.50 15.25
N ASP A 70 -40.99 -13.73 14.14
CA ASP A 70 -41.49 -12.80 13.12
C ASP A 70 -40.55 -11.75 12.51
N TRP A 71 -39.94 -12.13 11.39
CA TRP A 71 -39.62 -11.18 10.32
C TRP A 71 -40.79 -11.14 9.32
N GLU A 72 -41.66 -10.13 9.42
CA GLU A 72 -42.56 -9.76 8.32
C GLU A 72 -41.96 -8.60 7.51
N PRO A 73 -41.74 -8.75 6.19
CA PRO A 73 -41.34 -7.65 5.33
C PRO A 73 -42.58 -6.85 4.90
N THR A 74 -42.64 -5.57 5.27
CA THR A 74 -43.70 -4.67 4.82
C THR A 74 -43.54 -4.30 3.33
N LEU A 75 -44.64 -4.41 2.58
CA LEU A 75 -44.85 -3.92 1.22
C LEU A 75 -45.23 -2.43 1.20
#